data_AF-A0A355BR02-F1
#
_entry.id   AF-A0A355BR02-F1
#
_cell.length_a   1.000
_cell.length_b   1.000
_cell.length_c   1.000
_cell.angle_alpha   90.00
_cell.angle_beta   90.00
_cell.angle_gamma   90.00
#
_symmetry.space_group_name_H-M   'P 1'
#
loop_
_entity.id
_entity.type
_entity.pdbx_description
1 polymer ?
#
loop_
_entity_poly.entity_id
_entity_poly.type
_entity_poly.pdbx_seq_one_letter_code
_entity_poly.pdbx_strand_id
1 'polypeptide(L)' 'METKDIKKVSKKALRSLLKDSVQQSLGALELPKANKRVKKIIDRSTRKLAAEFATLLKKDFKRSQPKKMAVAPPAVQVA' A
#
# COMPACT_ATOMS: atom_id res chain seq x y z
N MET A 1 21.38 7.02 8.47
CA MET A 1 20.18 6.76 7.63
C MET A 1 19.06 6.35 8.58
N GLU A 2 18.06 7.22 8.78
CA GLU A 2 16.92 6.92 9.67
C GLU A 2 16.14 5.72 9.12
N THR A 3 16.24 4.56 9.79
CA THR A 3 15.30 3.47 9.59
C THR A 3 14.00 3.86 10.29
N LYS A 4 13.24 4.76 9.67
CA LYS A 4 11.89 5.10 10.11
C LYS A 4 11.11 3.79 10.15
N ASP A 5 10.68 3.40 11.35
CA ASP A 5 9.71 2.33 11.56
C ASP A 5 8.64 2.45 10.49
N ILE A 6 8.60 1.49 9.58
CA ILE A 6 7.69 1.54 8.43
C ILE A 6 6.30 1.29 9.00
N LYS A 7 5.68 2.39 9.48
CA LYS A 7 4.36 2.41 10.10
C LYS A 7 3.41 1.70 9.15
N LYS A 8 2.76 0.63 9.63
CA LYS A 8 1.74 -0.12 8.89
C LYS A 8 0.86 0.86 8.11
N VAL A 9 1.02 0.88 6.79
CA VAL A 9 0.24 1.79 5.94
C VAL A 9 -1.22 1.33 6.02
N SER A 10 -2.07 2.16 6.65
CA SER A 10 -3.47 1.78 6.83
C SER A 10 -4.21 1.81 5.48
N LYS A 11 -5.04 0.81 5.22
CA LYS A 11 -5.87 0.76 3.99
C LYS A 11 -6.75 2.00 3.83
N LYS A 12 -7.16 2.61 4.95
CA LYS A 12 -7.94 3.85 4.99
C LYS A 12 -7.13 5.05 4.50
N ALA A 13 -5.87 5.17 4.93
CA ALA A 13 -4.97 6.22 4.47
C ALA A 13 -4.67 6.11 2.97
N LEU A 14 -4.36 4.90 2.49
CA LEU A 14 -4.17 4.63 1.05
C LEU A 14 -5.40 5.01 0.23
N ARG A 15 -6.60 4.69 0.73
CA ARG A 15 -7.84 5.03 0.05
C ARG A 15 -8.07 6.54 -0.02
N SER A 16 -7.80 7.28 1.06
CA SER A 16 -7.95 8.74 1.04
C SER A 16 -6.97 9.36 0.06
N LEU A 17 -5.70 9.01 0.17
CA LEU A 17 -4.64 9.56 -0.68
C LEU A 17 -4.90 9.30 -2.18
N LEU A 18 -5.28 8.08 -2.54
CA LEU A 18 -5.63 7.76 -3.93
C LEU A 18 -6.91 8.45 -4.39
N LYS A 19 -7.86 8.73 -3.49
CA LYS A 19 -9.07 9.47 -3.83
C LYS A 19 -8.73 10.90 -4.18
N ASP A 20 -7.97 11.54 -3.30
CA ASP A 20 -7.61 12.95 -3.40
C ASP A 20 -6.75 13.18 -4.65
N SER A 21 -5.78 12.28 -4.90
CA SER A 21 -4.97 12.29 -6.12
C SER A 21 -5.81 12.14 -7.40
N VAL A 22 -6.71 11.16 -7.47
CA VAL A 22 -7.58 10.98 -8.65
C VAL A 22 -8.52 12.18 -8.85
N GLN A 23 -9.05 12.75 -7.76
CA GLN A 23 -9.89 13.94 -7.84
C GLN A 23 -9.10 15.16 -8.33
N GLN A 24 -7.86 15.33 -7.89
CA GLN A 24 -7.00 16.43 -8.32
C GLN A 24 -6.63 16.29 -9.80
N SER A 25 -6.25 15.09 -10.26
CA SER A 25 -5.96 14.84 -11.68
C SER A 25 -7.19 15.10 -12.55
N LEU A 26 -8.38 14.68 -12.11
CA LEU A 26 -9.64 14.90 -12.84
C LEU A 26 -10.11 16.34 -12.81
N GLY A 27 -9.86 17.08 -11.71
CA GLY A 27 -10.20 18.49 -11.59
C GLY A 27 -9.29 19.41 -12.43
N ALA A 28 -8.10 18.94 -12.79
CA ALA A 28 -7.20 19.63 -13.71
C ALA A 28 -7.63 19.50 -15.18
N LEU A 29 -8.49 18.54 -15.52
CA LEU A 29 -9.15 18.51 -16.82
C LEU A 29 -10.37 19.44 -16.76
N GLU A 30 -10.59 20.26 -17.79
CA GLU A 30 -11.76 21.13 -17.95
C GLU A 30 -13.04 20.29 -18.23
N LEU A 31 -13.36 19.38 -17.32
CA LEU A 31 -14.50 18.50 -17.42
C LEU A 31 -15.73 19.19 -16.82
N PRO A 32 -16.92 18.94 -17.39
CA PRO A 32 -18.16 19.36 -16.77
C PRO A 32 -18.29 18.76 -15.36
N LYS A 33 -18.96 19.51 -14.47
CA LYS A 33 -19.08 19.20 -13.05
C LYS A 33 -19.48 17.74 -12.83
N ALA A 34 -18.66 17.00 -12.09
CA ALA A 34 -18.85 15.57 -11.89
C ALA A 34 -20.25 15.24 -11.32
N ASN A 35 -21.04 14.50 -12.10
CA ASN A 35 -22.35 14.04 -11.68
C ASN A 35 -22.24 12.92 -10.60
N LYS A 36 -23.37 12.56 -9.97
CA LYS A 36 -23.39 11.54 -8.90
C LYS A 36 -22.85 10.17 -9.37
N ARG A 37 -23.00 9.82 -10.65
CA ARG A 37 -22.50 8.55 -11.22
C ARG A 37 -20.98 8.56 -11.35
N VAL A 38 -20.40 9.66 -11.83
CA VAL A 38 -18.95 9.85 -11.94
C VAL A 38 -18.30 9.78 -10.55
N LYS A 39 -18.88 10.45 -9.54
CA LYS A 39 -18.38 10.36 -8.16
C LYS A 39 -18.38 8.92 -7.63
N LYS A 40 -19.43 8.14 -7.92
CA LYS A 40 -19.50 6.71 -7.56
C LYS A 40 -18.44 5.87 -8.27
N ILE A 41 -18.16 6.15 -9.54
CA ILE A 41 -17.12 5.45 -10.31
C ILE A 41 -15.75 5.72 -9.69
N ILE A 42 -15.42 7.00 -9.45
CA ILE A 42 -14.16 7.40 -8.80
C ILE A 42 -14.01 6.66 -7.46
N ASP A 43 -15.02 6.73 -6.59
CA ASP A 43 -14.96 6.05 -5.29
C ASP A 43 -14.80 4.52 -5.39
N ARG A 44 -15.36 3.88 -6.42
CA ARG A 44 -15.24 2.43 -6.64
C ARG A 44 -13.85 2.09 -7.16
N SER A 45 -13.33 2.85 -8.11
CA SER A 45 -11.98 2.69 -8.67
C SER A 45 -10.92 2.89 -7.59
N THR A 46 -11.03 3.95 -6.79
CA THR A 46 -10.09 4.20 -5.68
C THR A 46 -10.08 3.07 -4.65
N ARG A 47 -11.24 2.48 -4.33
CA ARG A 47 -11.29 1.33 -3.41
C ARG A 47 -10.54 0.12 -3.95
N LYS A 48 -10.66 -0.16 -5.25
CA LYS A 48 -9.95 -1.28 -5.90
C LYS A 48 -8.45 -1.03 -5.92
N LEU A 49 -8.03 0.16 -6.37
CA LEU A 49 -6.61 0.56 -6.40
C LEU A 49 -5.98 0.47 -5.01
N ALA A 50 -6.65 0.97 -3.96
CA ALA A 50 -6.14 0.89 -2.59
C ALA A 50 -6.01 -0.57 -2.09
N ALA A 51 -6.90 -1.46 -2.51
CA ALA A 51 -6.84 -2.88 -2.14
C ALA A 51 -5.67 -3.60 -2.84
N GLU A 52 -5.45 -3.31 -4.12
CA GLU A 52 -4.33 -3.85 -4.89
C GLU A 52 -3.00 -3.33 -4.37
N PHE A 53 -2.88 -2.02 -4.14
CA PHE A 53 -1.69 -1.42 -3.52
C PHE A 53 -1.38 -2.00 -2.14
N ALA A 54 -2.40 -2.18 -1.29
CA ALA A 54 -2.20 -2.81 0.01
C ALA A 54 -1.71 -4.27 -0.12
N THR A 55 -2.09 -4.97 -1.19
CA THR A 55 -1.65 -6.34 -1.45
C THR A 55 -0.22 -6.37 -1.98
N LEU A 56 0.13 -5.47 -2.89
CA LEU A 56 1.49 -5.31 -3.42
C LEU A 56 2.47 -4.92 -2.31
N LEU A 57 2.12 -3.92 -1.50
CA LEU A 57 2.93 -3.52 -0.35
C LEU A 57 3.18 -4.71 0.58
N LYS A 58 2.16 -5.50 0.92
CA LYS A 58 2.35 -6.71 1.74
C LYS A 58 3.29 -7.73 1.10
N LYS A 59 3.23 -7.92 -0.22
CA LYS A 59 4.15 -8.81 -0.95
C LYS A 59 5.58 -8.28 -0.91
N ASP A 60 5.78 -6.99 -1.14
CA ASP A 60 7.09 -6.36 -1.09
C ASP A 60 7.68 -6.35 0.32
N PHE A 61 6.87 -6.12 1.35
CA PHE A 61 7.28 -6.30 2.75
C PHE A 61 7.74 -7.73 3.04
N LYS A 62 6.98 -8.74 2.58
CA LYS A 62 7.39 -10.14 2.75
C LYS A 62 8.68 -10.48 1.99
N ARG A 63 8.89 -9.87 0.82
CA ARG A 63 10.10 -10.08 0.01
C ARG A 63 11.33 -9.37 0.60
N SER A 64 11.14 -8.24 1.26
CA SER A 64 12.21 -7.44 1.87
C SER A 64 12.58 -7.87 3.29
N GLN A 65 11.78 -8.73 3.95
CA GLN A 65 12.25 -9.35 5.19
C GLN A 65 13.38 -10.33 4.87
N PRO A 66 14.58 -10.14 5.45
CA PRO A 66 15.63 -11.13 5.31
C PRO A 66 15.10 -12.45 5.87
N LYS A 67 15.09 -13.50 5.04
CA LYS A 67 14.90 -14.86 5.54
C LYS A 67 15.99 -15.04 6.59
N LYS A 68 15.63 -15.07 7.88
CA LYS A 68 16.55 -15.49 8.93
C LYS A 68 17.06 -16.86 8.47
N MET A 69 18.31 -16.91 8.00
CA MET A 69 18.98 -18.17 7.77
C MET A 69 18.84 -18.94 9.07
N ALA A 70 18.29 -20.15 8.99
CA ALA A 70 18.26 -21.06 10.10
C ALA A 70 19.73 -21.36 10.44
N VAL A 71 20.31 -20.59 11.35
CA VAL A 71 21.58 -20.92 11.97
C VAL A 71 21.25 -22.14 12.81
N ALA A 72 21.59 -23.31 12.28
CA ALA A 72 21.56 -24.55 13.02
C ALA A 72 22.38 -24.33 14.31
N PRO A 73 21.87 -24.75 15.48
CA PRO A 73 22.62 -24.61 16.72
C PRO A 73 23.96 -25.37 16.60
N PRO A 74 25.08 -24.81 17.07
CA PRO A 74 26.35 -25.54 17.05
C PRO A 74 26.20 -26.80 17.91
N ALA A 75 26.53 -27.95 17.32
CA ALA A 75 26.55 -29.21 18.03
C ALA A 75 27.53 -29.11 19.20
N VAL A 76 27.01 -29.30 20.42
CA VAL A 76 27.80 -29.40 21.65
C VAL A 76 28.67 -30.66 21.52
N GLN A 77 30.00 -30.50 21.43
CA GLN A 77 30.93 -31.60 21.59
C GLN A 77 31.08 -31.85 23.09
N VAL A 78 30.67 -33.04 23.53
CA VAL A 78 30.92 -33.55 24.88
C VAL A 78 32.36 -34.08 24.91
N ALA A 79 33.11 -33.67 25.94
CA ALA A 79 34.50 -34.03 26.19
C ALA A 79 34.65 -35.46 26.73
#